data_AF-A0A7C5PSH2-F1
#
_entry.id   AF-A0A7C5PSH2-F1
#
_cell.length_a   1.000
_cell.length_b   1.000
_cell.length_c   1.000
_cell.angle_alpha   90.00
_cell.angle_beta   90.00
_cell.angle_gamma   90.00
#
_symmetry.space_group_name_H-M   'P 1'
#
loop_
_entity.id
_entity.type
_entity.pdbx_description
1 polymer ?
#
loop_
_entity_poly.entity_id
_entity_poly.type
_entity_poly.pdbx_seq_one_letter_code
_entity_poly.pdbx_strand_id
1 'polypeptide(L)'
;MPASLRKQILARFFSQIEPRDHADIYVVRNLPQEIRATLNGLYSRSHLSMRETFWTRLQKGLEKAGKSLDDLHLPAITDEEILGKFLTEKAGSFLRTYAIDHGHNSLREGAVVQLAVEQVSQRVTRFIQQERRASFEESSTRYIPFTNEGHWRSPKVFDAGEKWRKLWDEAISLSFSFYQESIEALQAHIGKARPLRSGEDPKAYKRAVRAEAFDSARYLLTPALFTKWGIVADARTISDICTRLLSHPLAEFQIVGTRIREEAQKQLPTLLSHAGENQYLQETRKQLSTLAKEFGIANHPAPLPQAKEASPSVRLLDSPANPDDRILASLLFTESSSNFDELLQWSRSLETSEKSRILESLLAARGQRDAMPEGVEGGGILDFEILLDFGAFRDIARHRKGFIQQEELTTAHG
;
A
#
# COMPACT_ATOMS: atom_id res chain seq x y z
N MET A 1 -27.60 28.18 -5.32
CA MET A 1 -28.17 26.86 -4.96
C MET A 1 -27.28 25.62 -5.25
N PRO A 2 -26.33 25.57 -6.22
CA PRO A 2 -25.58 24.34 -6.54
C PRO A 2 -24.62 23.80 -5.45
N ALA A 3 -24.00 24.69 -4.67
CA ALA A 3 -22.99 24.31 -3.67
C ALA A 3 -23.59 23.52 -2.49
N SER A 4 -24.88 23.74 -2.18
CA SER A 4 -25.61 23.03 -1.11
C SER A 4 -25.84 21.56 -1.48
N LEU A 5 -26.39 21.31 -2.67
CA LEU A 5 -26.72 19.96 -3.14
C LEU A 5 -25.47 19.10 -3.30
N ARG A 6 -24.38 19.66 -3.84
CA ARG A 6 -23.09 18.96 -3.94
C ARG A 6 -22.61 18.48 -2.58
N LYS A 7 -22.63 19.35 -1.55
CA LYS A 7 -22.22 18.98 -0.20
C LYS A 7 -23.11 17.89 0.38
N GLN A 8 -24.43 17.97 0.18
CA GLN A 8 -25.37 16.93 0.63
C GLN A 8 -25.10 15.58 -0.04
N ILE A 9 -24.90 15.55 -1.36
CA ILE A 9 -24.55 14.33 -2.10
C ILE A 9 -23.22 13.75 -1.60
N LEU A 10 -22.17 14.57 -1.47
CA LEU A 10 -20.87 14.07 -1.00
C LEU A 10 -20.94 13.55 0.44
N ALA A 11 -21.66 14.24 1.34
CA ALA A 11 -21.80 13.83 2.74
C ALA A 11 -22.51 12.48 2.89
N ARG A 12 -23.34 12.10 1.91
CA ARG A 12 -23.99 10.79 1.85
C ARG A 12 -22.98 9.66 1.69
N PHE A 13 -21.98 9.84 0.83
CA PHE A 13 -21.05 8.78 0.42
C PHE A 13 -19.67 8.88 1.07
N PHE A 14 -19.34 10.02 1.68
CA PHE A 14 -18.06 10.27 2.32
C PHE A 14 -18.24 10.81 3.74
N SER A 15 -17.44 10.33 4.70
CA SER A 15 -17.52 10.76 6.11
C SER A 15 -16.89 12.12 6.41
N GLN A 16 -16.12 12.65 5.47
CA GLN A 16 -15.53 13.98 5.47
C GLN A 16 -15.52 14.51 4.04
N ILE A 17 -16.04 15.71 3.84
CA ILE A 17 -16.20 16.35 2.53
C ILE A 17 -15.31 17.57 2.34
N GLU A 18 -14.91 18.22 3.43
CA GLU A 18 -13.99 19.35 3.40
C GLU A 18 -12.56 18.79 3.41
N PRO A 19 -11.73 19.14 2.42
CA PRO A 19 -10.37 18.62 2.33
C PRO A 19 -9.52 19.10 3.50
N ARG A 20 -8.51 18.30 3.86
CA ARG A 20 -7.49 18.66 4.85
C ARG A 20 -6.14 18.80 4.14
N ASP A 21 -5.30 19.71 4.62
CA ASP A 21 -3.98 19.94 4.01
C ASP A 21 -3.04 18.73 4.15
N HIS A 22 -3.22 17.94 5.20
CA HIS A 22 -2.49 16.71 5.47
C HIS A 22 -3.39 15.66 6.11
N ALA A 23 -3.14 14.38 5.79
CA ALA A 23 -3.95 13.25 6.26
C ALA A 23 -5.44 13.49 6.03
N ASP A 24 -5.79 13.84 4.79
CA ASP A 24 -7.17 13.91 4.33
C ASP A 24 -7.68 12.48 4.13
N ILE A 25 -8.26 11.95 5.20
CA ILE A 25 -8.73 10.58 5.31
C ILE A 25 -10.22 10.60 5.53
N TYR A 26 -10.92 9.67 4.88
CA TYR A 26 -12.37 9.58 4.96
C TYR A 26 -12.88 8.21 4.51
N VAL A 27 -13.99 7.79 5.12
CA VAL A 27 -14.69 6.56 4.78
C VAL A 27 -15.50 6.75 3.50
N VAL A 28 -15.45 5.75 2.64
CA VAL A 28 -16.34 5.57 1.49
C VAL A 28 -17.48 4.64 1.90
N ARG A 29 -18.72 5.15 1.90
CA ARG A 29 -19.91 4.46 2.41
C ARG A 29 -21.08 4.58 1.45
N ASN A 30 -22.09 3.73 1.65
CA ASN A 30 -23.40 3.79 0.97
C ASN A 30 -23.32 3.71 -0.58
N LEU A 31 -22.23 3.18 -1.12
CA LEU A 31 -22.05 2.89 -2.55
C LEU A 31 -22.06 1.38 -2.78
N PRO A 32 -22.61 0.89 -3.91
CA PRO A 32 -22.47 -0.51 -4.30
C PRO A 32 -21.00 -0.93 -4.37
N GLN A 33 -20.70 -2.19 -4.05
CA GLN A 33 -19.32 -2.68 -3.97
C GLN A 33 -18.56 -2.54 -5.29
N GLU A 34 -19.20 -2.79 -6.43
CA GLU A 34 -18.58 -2.61 -7.76
C GLU A 34 -18.22 -1.14 -8.05
N ILE A 35 -19.07 -0.21 -7.60
CA ILE A 35 -18.80 1.23 -7.74
C ILE A 35 -17.64 1.64 -6.85
N ARG A 36 -17.58 1.10 -5.62
CA ARG A 36 -16.47 1.31 -4.68
C ARG A 36 -15.13 0.84 -5.25
N ALA A 37 -15.08 -0.36 -5.83
CA ALA A 37 -13.89 -0.90 -6.48
C ALA A 37 -13.50 -0.08 -7.71
N THR A 38 -14.47 0.26 -8.57
CA THR A 38 -14.24 1.11 -9.75
C THR A 38 -13.69 2.48 -9.35
N LEU A 39 -14.22 3.06 -8.27
CA LEU A 39 -13.80 4.37 -7.79
C LEU A 39 -12.34 4.35 -7.32
N ASN A 40 -11.90 3.33 -6.57
CA ASN A 40 -10.48 3.15 -6.21
C ASN A 40 -9.58 3.07 -7.46
N GLY A 41 -9.97 2.27 -8.45
CA GLY A 41 -9.17 2.05 -9.66
C GLY A 41 -9.00 3.29 -10.53
N LEU A 42 -10.02 4.15 -10.57
CA LEU A 42 -9.96 5.43 -11.28
C LEU A 42 -9.18 6.49 -10.50
N TYR A 43 -9.43 6.55 -9.20
CA TYR A 43 -8.80 7.49 -8.28
C TYR A 43 -7.28 7.31 -8.21
N SER A 44 -6.79 6.06 -8.23
CA SER A 44 -5.35 5.72 -8.29
C SER A 44 -4.66 6.05 -9.62
N ARG A 45 -5.41 6.56 -10.61
CA ARG A 45 -4.93 6.93 -11.96
C ARG A 45 -5.27 8.38 -12.32
N SER A 46 -5.65 9.18 -11.34
CA SER A 46 -6.14 10.55 -11.50
C SER A 46 -5.40 11.50 -10.56
N HIS A 47 -5.33 12.79 -10.87
CA HIS A 47 -4.90 13.83 -9.92
C HIS A 47 -6.02 14.23 -8.94
N LEU A 48 -7.27 13.95 -9.28
CA LEU A 48 -8.44 14.30 -8.48
C LEU A 48 -8.52 13.48 -7.18
N SER A 49 -9.02 14.08 -6.10
CA SER A 49 -9.41 13.32 -4.90
C SER A 49 -10.45 12.25 -5.23
N MET A 50 -10.69 11.31 -4.32
CA MET A 50 -11.73 10.31 -4.52
C MET A 50 -13.12 10.96 -4.59
N ARG A 51 -13.36 12.01 -3.79
CA ARG A 51 -14.58 12.84 -3.83
C ARG A 51 -14.77 13.52 -5.19
N GLU A 52 -13.71 14.15 -5.73
CA GLU A 52 -13.77 14.81 -7.04
C GLU A 52 -13.91 13.81 -8.18
N THR A 53 -13.26 12.64 -8.07
CA THR A 53 -13.41 11.54 -9.03
C THR A 53 -14.84 11.04 -9.05
N PHE A 54 -15.45 10.82 -7.88
CA PHE A 54 -16.86 10.46 -7.75
C PHE A 54 -17.76 11.53 -8.37
N TRP A 55 -17.55 12.80 -8.01
CA TRP A 55 -18.37 13.92 -8.50
C TRP A 55 -18.34 14.03 -10.02
N THR A 56 -17.15 13.98 -10.61
CA THR A 56 -16.96 14.03 -12.07
C THR A 56 -17.66 12.87 -12.77
N ARG A 57 -17.65 11.67 -12.17
CA ARG A 57 -18.28 10.47 -12.73
C ARG A 57 -19.80 10.53 -12.62
N LEU A 58 -20.32 11.03 -11.51
CA LEU A 58 -21.75 11.27 -11.32
C LEU A 58 -22.27 12.25 -12.40
N GLN A 59 -21.61 13.39 -12.59
CA GLN A 59 -22.01 14.38 -13.61
C GLN A 59 -22.02 13.77 -15.02
N LYS A 60 -20.96 13.05 -15.40
CA LYS A 60 -20.89 12.36 -16.70
C LYS A 60 -21.96 11.27 -16.87
N GLY A 61 -22.31 10.59 -15.78
CA GLY A 61 -23.38 9.58 -15.78
C GLY A 61 -24.76 10.20 -16.01
N LEU A 62 -25.04 11.32 -15.35
CA LEU A 62 -26.27 12.08 -15.52
C LEU A 62 -26.40 12.63 -16.95
N GLU A 63 -25.34 13.27 -17.47
CA GLU A 63 -25.30 13.81 -18.82
C GLU A 63 -25.61 12.74 -19.86
N LYS A 64 -24.99 11.56 -19.75
CA LYS A 64 -25.28 10.41 -20.64
C LYS A 64 -26.70 9.89 -20.53
N ALA A 65 -27.33 10.04 -19.36
CA ALA A 65 -28.71 9.66 -19.13
C ALA A 65 -29.72 10.76 -19.50
N GLY A 66 -29.27 11.90 -20.05
CA GLY A 66 -30.12 13.05 -20.33
C GLY A 66 -30.70 13.70 -19.08
N LYS A 67 -30.03 13.54 -17.93
CA LYS A 67 -30.44 14.09 -16.63
C LYS A 67 -29.46 15.17 -16.18
N SER A 68 -29.94 16.03 -15.30
CA SER A 68 -29.20 17.06 -14.59
C SER A 68 -29.09 16.73 -13.10
N LEU A 69 -28.34 17.54 -12.35
CA LEU A 69 -28.28 17.42 -10.89
C LEU A 69 -29.62 17.77 -10.23
N ASP A 70 -30.42 18.64 -10.86
CA ASP A 70 -31.70 19.09 -10.31
C ASP A 70 -32.78 17.99 -10.42
N ASP A 71 -32.56 17.01 -11.29
CA ASP A 71 -33.41 15.81 -11.42
C ASP A 71 -33.14 14.76 -10.32
N LEU A 72 -32.07 14.95 -9.54
CA LEU A 72 -31.73 14.06 -8.43
C LEU A 72 -32.52 14.43 -7.18
N HIS A 73 -33.46 13.56 -6.83
CA HIS A 73 -34.02 13.52 -5.50
C HIS A 73 -33.10 12.69 -4.61
N LEU A 74 -32.43 13.33 -3.66
CA LEU A 74 -31.72 12.60 -2.60
C LEU A 74 -32.77 11.74 -1.85
N PRO A 75 -32.59 10.41 -1.77
CA PRO A 75 -33.52 9.58 -1.01
C PRO A 75 -33.59 10.10 0.42
N ALA A 76 -34.80 10.21 0.96
CA ALA A 76 -34.97 10.33 2.40
C ALA A 76 -34.25 9.15 3.10
N ILE A 77 -33.93 9.29 4.39
CA ILE A 77 -33.42 8.17 5.20
C ILE A 77 -34.36 6.99 4.96
N THR A 78 -33.83 5.90 4.42
CA THR A 78 -34.64 4.75 4.03
C THR A 78 -35.10 4.00 5.28
N ASP A 79 -36.23 3.28 5.19
CA ASP A 79 -36.71 2.43 6.30
C ASP A 79 -35.64 1.43 6.75
N GLU A 80 -34.82 0.93 5.82
CA GLU A 80 -33.67 0.06 6.13
C GLU A 80 -32.63 0.73 7.03
N GLU A 81 -32.34 2.01 6.81
CA GLU A 81 -31.42 2.77 7.67
C GLU A 81 -32.01 3.04 9.06
N ILE A 82 -33.32 3.23 9.13
CA ILE A 82 -34.04 3.39 10.40
C ILE A 82 -33.99 2.08 11.19
N LEU A 83 -34.36 0.96 10.56
CA LEU A 83 -34.30 -0.38 11.15
C LEU A 83 -32.87 -0.73 11.59
N GLY A 84 -31.88 -0.44 10.75
CA GLY A 84 -30.46 -0.66 11.04
C GLY A 84 -30.00 0.06 12.31
N LYS A 85 -30.46 1.30 12.56
CA LYS A 85 -30.14 2.04 13.80
C LYS A 85 -30.61 1.31 15.05
N PHE A 86 -31.85 0.79 15.06
CA PHE A 86 -32.39 0.05 16.20
C PHE A 86 -31.63 -1.26 16.47
N LEU A 87 -31.15 -1.93 15.42
CA LEU A 87 -30.37 -3.16 15.54
C LEU A 87 -28.91 -2.88 15.98
N THR A 88 -28.37 -1.73 15.62
CA THR A 88 -26.97 -1.36 15.91
C THR A 88 -26.68 -1.26 17.40
N GLU A 89 -27.62 -0.76 18.21
CA GLU A 89 -27.42 -0.64 19.67
C GLU A 89 -27.24 -2.01 20.34
N LYS A 90 -28.09 -2.99 19.99
CA LYS A 90 -27.99 -4.37 20.50
C LYS A 90 -26.78 -5.11 19.95
N ALA A 91 -26.46 -4.90 18.68
CA ALA A 91 -25.26 -5.48 18.08
C ALA A 91 -23.98 -4.93 18.73
N GLY A 92 -23.98 -3.64 19.07
CA GLY A 92 -22.86 -2.97 19.74
C GLY A 92 -22.56 -3.58 21.12
N SER A 93 -23.56 -3.84 21.95
CA SER A 93 -23.32 -4.46 23.26
C SER A 93 -22.78 -5.89 23.13
N PHE A 94 -23.33 -6.70 22.21
CA PHE A 94 -22.83 -8.04 21.91
C PHE A 94 -21.37 -8.01 21.44
N LEU A 95 -21.04 -7.15 20.48
CA LEU A 95 -19.68 -7.06 19.94
C LEU A 95 -18.68 -6.56 20.99
N ARG A 96 -19.09 -5.66 21.89
CA ARG A 96 -18.23 -5.26 23.01
C ARG A 96 -17.94 -6.45 23.92
N THR A 97 -18.97 -7.14 24.39
CA THR A 97 -18.78 -8.27 25.29
C THR A 97 -17.93 -9.37 24.67
N TYR A 98 -18.27 -9.87 23.49
CA TYR A 98 -17.59 -11.05 22.95
C TYR A 98 -16.31 -10.72 22.18
N ALA A 99 -16.36 -9.73 21.28
CA ALA A 99 -15.23 -9.47 20.39
C ALA A 99 -14.10 -8.72 21.10
N ILE A 100 -14.43 -7.91 22.12
CA ILE A 100 -13.46 -7.08 22.85
C ILE A 100 -13.17 -7.74 24.20
N ASP A 101 -14.16 -7.85 25.08
CA ASP A 101 -13.90 -8.24 26.48
C ASP A 101 -13.46 -9.71 26.59
N HIS A 102 -14.05 -10.61 25.78
CA HIS A 102 -13.67 -12.04 25.73
C HIS A 102 -12.59 -12.36 24.68
N GLY A 103 -12.12 -11.36 23.93
CA GLY A 103 -11.05 -11.54 22.95
C GLY A 103 -11.38 -12.39 21.72
N HIS A 104 -12.67 -12.60 21.38
CA HIS A 104 -13.10 -13.30 20.16
C HIS A 104 -12.89 -12.41 18.92
N ASN A 105 -11.63 -12.15 18.59
CA ASN A 105 -11.23 -11.18 17.58
C ASN A 105 -11.73 -11.47 16.16
N SER A 106 -12.06 -12.73 15.83
CA SER A 106 -12.61 -13.10 14.52
C SER A 106 -13.97 -12.46 14.23
N LEU A 107 -14.76 -12.12 15.25
CA LEU A 107 -16.04 -11.40 15.07
C LEU A 107 -15.86 -10.02 14.43
N ARG A 108 -14.65 -9.45 14.53
CA ARG A 108 -14.30 -8.13 13.99
C ARG A 108 -14.02 -8.19 12.48
N GLU A 109 -13.71 -9.37 11.95
CA GLU A 109 -13.35 -9.58 10.54
C GLU A 109 -14.57 -9.47 9.61
N GLY A 110 -15.78 -9.66 10.14
CA GLY A 110 -17.03 -9.51 9.37
C GLY A 110 -17.40 -8.05 9.05
N ALA A 111 -16.73 -7.06 9.66
CA ALA A 111 -17.04 -5.64 9.46
C ALA A 111 -15.96 -4.96 8.63
N VAL A 112 -16.26 -4.67 7.37
CA VAL A 112 -15.31 -4.11 6.39
C VAL A 112 -15.54 -2.61 6.15
N VAL A 113 -14.46 -1.84 6.16
CA VAL A 113 -14.46 -0.42 5.77
C VAL A 113 -13.61 -0.20 4.52
N GLN A 114 -13.95 0.86 3.78
CA GLN A 114 -13.07 1.42 2.76
C GLN A 114 -12.74 2.85 3.14
N LEU A 115 -11.47 3.20 3.08
CA LEU A 115 -11.00 4.56 3.30
C LEU A 115 -10.32 5.07 2.04
N ALA A 116 -10.55 6.32 1.72
CA ALA A 116 -9.62 7.10 0.92
C ALA A 116 -8.60 7.73 1.87
N VAL A 117 -7.33 7.63 1.52
CA VAL A 117 -6.22 8.27 2.24
C VAL A 117 -5.48 9.16 1.25
N GLU A 118 -5.47 10.47 1.52
CA GLU A 118 -4.85 11.47 0.65
C GLU A 118 -3.96 12.42 1.46
N GLN A 119 -3.08 13.14 0.75
CA GLN A 119 -2.20 14.16 1.35
C GLN A 119 -1.29 13.60 2.45
N VAL A 120 -0.70 12.43 2.23
CA VAL A 120 0.27 11.82 3.18
C VAL A 120 1.51 11.37 2.43
N SER A 121 2.65 11.34 3.09
CA SER A 121 3.92 11.01 2.46
C SER A 121 3.97 9.56 1.98
N GLN A 122 4.74 9.31 0.93
CA GLN A 122 5.02 7.95 0.47
C GLN A 122 5.69 7.09 1.53
N ARG A 123 6.39 7.69 2.50
CA ARG A 123 6.99 6.98 3.65
C ARG A 123 5.92 6.26 4.48
N VAL A 124 4.80 6.92 4.79
CA VAL A 124 3.70 6.29 5.54
C VAL A 124 3.10 5.14 4.76
N THR A 125 2.93 5.32 3.45
CA THR A 125 2.37 4.28 2.57
C THR A 125 3.21 3.01 2.57
N ARG A 126 4.55 3.14 2.52
CA ARG A 126 5.46 1.99 2.58
C ARG A 126 5.35 1.20 3.90
N PHE A 127 5.00 1.86 4.99
CA PHE A 127 4.78 1.19 6.28
C PHE A 127 3.43 0.48 6.35
N ILE A 128 2.34 1.14 5.93
CA ILE A 128 0.98 0.59 6.04
C ILE A 128 0.76 -0.54 5.03
N GLN A 129 1.28 -0.43 3.81
CA GLN A 129 1.05 -1.42 2.75
C GLN A 129 1.78 -2.75 2.95
N GLN A 130 2.55 -2.90 4.03
CA GLN A 130 3.07 -4.18 4.49
C GLN A 130 1.98 -5.05 5.16
N GLU A 131 0.84 -4.47 5.54
CA GLU A 131 -0.29 -5.26 6.04
C GLU A 131 -0.84 -6.15 4.93
N ARG A 132 -0.84 -7.46 5.17
CA ARG A 132 -1.17 -8.49 4.17
C ARG A 132 -2.67 -8.79 4.14
N ARG A 133 -3.40 -8.42 5.19
CA ARG A 133 -4.85 -8.61 5.33
C ARG A 133 -5.68 -7.45 4.75
N ALA A 134 -5.04 -6.52 4.05
CA ALA A 134 -5.69 -5.34 3.48
C ALA A 134 -5.47 -5.27 1.96
N SER A 135 -6.46 -4.71 1.27
CA SER A 135 -6.36 -4.37 -0.16
C SER A 135 -6.02 -2.90 -0.32
N PHE A 136 -5.04 -2.59 -1.18
CA PHE A 136 -4.61 -1.21 -1.44
C PHE A 136 -4.53 -0.91 -2.93
N GLU A 137 -4.92 0.32 -3.28
CA GLU A 137 -4.79 0.89 -4.62
C GLU A 137 -4.20 2.29 -4.52
N GLU A 138 -2.90 2.41 -4.74
CA GLU A 138 -2.15 3.68 -4.66
C GLU A 138 -1.95 4.31 -6.02
N SER A 139 -1.88 5.64 -6.03
CA SER A 139 -1.43 6.41 -7.18
C SER A 139 -0.11 5.89 -7.76
N SER A 140 -0.13 5.58 -9.05
CA SER A 140 1.03 4.99 -9.72
C SER A 140 2.02 6.04 -10.18
N THR A 141 3.22 6.04 -9.60
CA THR A 141 4.37 6.84 -10.06
C THR A 141 4.85 6.48 -11.47
N ARG A 142 4.37 5.36 -12.03
CA ARG A 142 4.64 4.96 -13.44
C ARG A 142 3.65 5.54 -14.44
N TYR A 143 2.47 5.97 -14.00
CA TYR A 143 1.37 6.34 -14.91
C TYR A 143 0.84 7.75 -14.69
N ILE A 144 1.05 8.33 -13.51
CA ILE A 144 0.67 9.71 -13.19
C ILE A 144 1.94 10.54 -13.01
N PRO A 145 2.04 11.74 -13.59
CA PRO A 145 3.12 12.67 -13.27
C PRO A 145 2.95 13.20 -11.85
N PHE A 146 3.87 12.94 -10.94
CA PHE A 146 3.86 13.64 -9.64
C PHE A 146 4.50 15.02 -9.76
N THR A 147 3.83 16.00 -10.37
CA THR A 147 4.40 17.33 -10.67
C THR A 147 3.80 18.48 -9.86
N ASN A 148 2.70 18.25 -9.14
CA ASN A 148 1.96 19.30 -8.44
C ASN A 148 1.71 18.98 -6.95
N GLU A 149 2.23 17.85 -6.49
CA GLU A 149 2.00 17.31 -5.16
C GLU A 149 2.85 18.03 -4.11
N GLY A 150 2.26 18.20 -2.93
CA GLY A 150 2.96 18.73 -1.76
C GLY A 150 3.94 17.72 -1.16
N HIS A 151 4.66 18.17 -0.13
CA HIS A 151 5.59 17.35 0.62
C HIS A 151 5.29 17.46 2.11
N TRP A 152 5.46 16.36 2.84
CA TRP A 152 5.34 16.35 4.29
C TRP A 152 6.39 17.25 4.92
N ARG A 153 5.94 18.19 5.75
CA ARG A 153 6.79 19.08 6.54
C ARG A 153 6.77 18.61 7.99
N SER A 154 7.83 17.91 8.39
CA SER A 154 7.93 17.39 9.75
C SER A 154 7.91 18.53 10.78
N PRO A 155 6.98 18.54 11.76
CA PRO A 155 6.97 19.54 12.83
C PRO A 155 8.31 19.61 13.55
N LYS A 156 8.95 18.47 13.80
CA LYS A 156 10.29 18.41 14.43
C LYS A 156 11.35 19.22 13.67
N VAL A 157 11.33 19.19 12.33
CA VAL A 157 12.29 19.93 11.50
C VAL A 157 11.92 21.41 11.44
N PHE A 158 10.63 21.70 11.27
CA PHE A 158 10.17 23.07 11.14
C PHE A 158 10.20 23.83 12.47
N ASP A 159 9.99 23.18 13.61
CA ASP A 159 10.06 23.81 14.92
C ASP A 159 11.52 23.97 15.41
N ALA A 160 12.49 23.35 14.74
CA ALA A 160 13.92 23.48 15.05
C ALA A 160 14.53 24.84 14.64
N GLY A 161 13.79 25.67 13.89
CA GLY A 161 14.18 27.04 13.53
C GLY A 161 14.28 27.31 12.03
N GLU A 162 14.30 28.59 11.68
CA GLU A 162 14.21 29.09 10.29
C GLU A 162 15.29 28.53 9.36
N LYS A 163 16.52 28.35 9.86
CA LYS A 163 17.62 27.76 9.11
C LYS A 163 17.25 26.38 8.52
N TRP A 164 16.61 25.53 9.32
CA TRP A 164 16.26 24.17 8.92
C TRP A 164 15.07 24.15 7.96
N ARG A 165 14.11 25.06 8.15
CA ARG A 165 12.98 25.26 7.22
C ARG A 165 13.49 25.61 5.83
N LYS A 166 14.37 26.62 5.74
CA LYS A 166 14.94 27.08 4.49
C LYS A 166 15.71 25.97 3.77
N LEU A 167 16.60 25.26 4.49
CA LEU A 167 17.35 24.13 3.92
C LEU A 167 16.42 23.01 3.42
N TRP A 168 15.34 22.72 4.15
CA TRP A 168 14.35 21.74 3.72
C TRP A 168 13.63 22.18 2.43
N ASP A 169 13.09 23.40 2.40
CA ASP A 169 12.36 23.90 1.25
C ASP A 169 13.27 24.03 0.02
N GLU A 170 14.54 24.44 0.17
CA GLU A 170 15.54 24.45 -0.91
C GLU A 170 15.81 23.04 -1.46
N ALA A 171 16.07 22.07 -0.59
CA ALA A 171 16.37 20.69 -1.00
C ALA A 171 15.18 20.03 -1.73
N ILE A 172 13.96 20.19 -1.19
CA ILE A 172 12.74 19.67 -1.82
C ILE A 172 12.47 20.38 -3.15
N SER A 173 12.61 21.70 -3.21
CA SER A 173 12.36 22.46 -4.45
C SER A 173 13.34 22.07 -5.55
N LEU A 174 14.63 21.91 -5.22
CA LEU A 174 15.66 21.47 -6.16
C LEU A 174 15.38 20.05 -6.67
N SER A 175 15.14 19.10 -5.76
CA SER A 175 14.86 17.71 -6.12
C SER A 175 13.60 17.58 -6.99
N PHE A 176 12.54 18.33 -6.65
CA PHE A 176 11.28 18.27 -7.38
C PHE A 176 11.39 18.93 -8.76
N SER A 177 12.06 20.07 -8.87
CA SER A 177 12.32 20.73 -10.16
C SER A 177 13.15 19.83 -11.07
N PHE A 178 14.21 19.22 -10.53
CA PHE A 178 15.05 18.29 -11.29
C PHE A 178 14.29 17.06 -11.78
N TYR A 179 13.36 16.52 -10.98
CA TYR A 179 12.47 15.45 -11.41
C TYR A 179 11.57 15.88 -12.59
N GLN A 180 10.99 17.09 -12.53
CA GLN A 180 10.12 17.61 -13.59
C GLN A 180 10.89 17.80 -14.91
N GLU A 181 12.07 18.41 -14.86
CA GLU A 181 12.96 18.58 -16.01
C GLU A 181 13.41 17.23 -16.59
N SER A 182 13.72 16.27 -15.71
CA SER A 182 14.16 14.92 -16.11
C SER A 182 13.08 14.18 -16.90
N ILE A 183 11.79 14.33 -16.53
CA ILE A 183 10.68 13.71 -17.27
C ILE A 183 10.66 14.17 -18.74
N GLU A 184 10.86 15.47 -18.99
CA GLU A 184 10.81 16.02 -20.34
C GLU A 184 12.01 15.54 -21.16
N ALA A 185 13.20 15.58 -20.57
CA ALA A 185 14.43 15.08 -21.19
C ALA A 185 14.34 13.59 -21.53
N LEU A 186 13.83 12.76 -20.60
CA LEU A 186 13.66 11.33 -20.79
C LEU A 186 12.63 11.01 -21.88
N GLN A 187 11.48 11.70 -21.90
CA GLN A 187 10.50 11.50 -22.98
C GLN A 187 11.08 11.82 -24.35
N ALA A 188 11.84 12.92 -24.46
CA ALA A 188 12.50 13.29 -25.71
C ALA A 188 13.57 12.27 -26.12
N HIS A 189 14.36 11.76 -25.16
CA HIS A 189 15.37 10.74 -25.42
C HIS A 189 14.76 9.40 -25.85
N ILE A 190 13.80 8.87 -25.07
CA ILE A 190 13.12 7.60 -25.35
C ILE A 190 12.39 7.67 -26.69
N GLY A 191 11.71 8.79 -26.97
CA GLY A 191 11.02 8.98 -28.25
C GLY A 191 11.96 9.02 -29.46
N LYS A 192 13.22 9.45 -29.29
CA LYS A 192 14.26 9.37 -30.32
C LYS A 192 14.83 7.96 -30.46
N ALA A 193 15.09 7.29 -29.34
CA ALA A 193 15.66 5.93 -29.30
C ALA A 193 14.69 4.87 -29.84
N ARG A 194 13.40 5.04 -29.59
CA ARG A 194 12.33 4.15 -30.03
C ARG A 194 11.29 4.95 -30.82
N PRO A 195 11.53 5.28 -32.10
CA PRO A 195 10.55 6.02 -32.90
C PRO A 195 9.27 5.20 -33.14
N LEU A 196 8.16 5.90 -33.38
CA LEU A 196 6.86 5.32 -33.73
C LEU A 196 7.01 4.44 -34.99
N ARG A 197 6.59 3.17 -34.89
CA ARG A 197 6.67 2.22 -36.00
C ARG A 197 5.42 2.27 -36.88
N SER A 198 5.56 1.85 -38.14
CA SER A 198 4.41 1.69 -39.03
C SER A 198 3.41 0.67 -38.44
N GLY A 199 2.13 1.05 -38.38
CA GLY A 199 1.06 0.22 -37.80
C GLY A 199 0.89 0.31 -36.28
N GLU A 200 1.75 1.05 -35.56
CA GLU A 200 1.58 1.28 -34.11
C GLU A 200 0.57 2.41 -33.86
N ASP A 201 -0.35 2.24 -32.89
CA ASP A 201 -1.30 3.30 -32.50
C ASP A 201 -0.55 4.49 -31.86
N PRO A 202 -0.63 5.71 -32.42
CA PRO A 202 0.12 6.86 -31.91
C PRO A 202 -0.20 7.21 -30.46
N LYS A 203 -1.43 6.94 -29.99
CA LYS A 203 -1.82 7.21 -28.60
C LYS A 203 -1.25 6.18 -27.63
N ALA A 204 -1.24 4.90 -28.00
CA ALA A 204 -0.59 3.84 -27.23
C ALA A 204 0.93 4.07 -27.16
N TYR A 205 1.56 4.40 -28.28
CA TYR A 205 2.98 4.74 -28.34
C TYR A 205 3.33 5.89 -27.38
N LYS A 206 2.64 7.04 -27.48
CA LYS A 206 2.89 8.19 -26.60
C LYS A 206 2.70 7.85 -25.11
N ARG A 207 1.70 7.04 -24.78
CA ARG A 207 1.49 6.55 -23.40
C ARG A 207 2.63 5.66 -22.92
N ALA A 208 3.13 4.77 -23.78
CA ALA A 208 4.24 3.89 -23.45
C ALA A 208 5.54 4.68 -23.20
N VAL A 209 5.89 5.61 -24.11
CA VAL A 209 7.06 6.49 -23.95
C VAL A 209 6.97 7.30 -22.64
N ARG A 210 5.78 7.84 -22.36
CA ARG A 210 5.54 8.61 -21.12
C ARG A 210 5.67 7.74 -19.87
N ALA A 211 5.12 6.53 -19.88
CA ALA A 211 5.20 5.61 -18.75
C ALA A 211 6.65 5.16 -18.48
N GLU A 212 7.43 4.91 -19.53
CA GLU A 212 8.86 4.56 -19.43
C GLU A 212 9.70 5.72 -18.90
N ALA A 213 9.42 6.96 -19.33
CA ALA A 213 10.05 8.16 -18.78
C ALA A 213 9.71 8.34 -17.29
N PHE A 214 8.46 8.14 -16.89
CA PHE A 214 8.05 8.21 -15.49
C PHE A 214 8.70 7.12 -14.64
N ASP A 215 8.73 5.88 -15.14
CA ASP A 215 9.36 4.76 -14.43
C ASP A 215 10.86 4.98 -14.22
N SER A 216 11.52 5.65 -15.16
CA SER A 216 12.93 6.05 -15.05
C SER A 216 13.13 7.23 -14.09
N ALA A 217 12.29 8.28 -14.19
CA ALA A 217 12.43 9.50 -13.38
C ALA A 217 12.04 9.32 -11.91
N ARG A 218 11.14 8.37 -11.58
CA ARG A 218 10.56 8.24 -10.24
C ARG A 218 11.57 7.97 -9.12
N TYR A 219 12.79 7.54 -9.45
CA TYR A 219 13.89 7.37 -8.50
C TYR A 219 14.29 8.70 -7.83
N LEU A 220 14.01 9.83 -8.48
CA LEU A 220 14.22 11.18 -7.96
C LEU A 220 13.12 11.63 -6.98
N LEU A 221 11.99 10.90 -6.90
CA LEU A 221 10.89 11.27 -6.01
C LEU A 221 11.26 11.00 -4.56
N THR A 222 11.16 12.04 -3.72
CA THR A 222 11.47 11.93 -2.29
C THR A 222 10.41 11.12 -1.54
N PRO A 223 10.77 10.49 -0.40
CA PRO A 223 9.81 9.81 0.47
C PRO A 223 8.80 10.76 1.14
N ALA A 224 9.10 12.07 1.17
CA ALA A 224 8.22 13.10 1.74
C ALA A 224 7.09 13.52 0.79
N LEU A 225 7.23 13.23 -0.50
CA LEU A 225 6.22 13.56 -1.51
C LEU A 225 4.86 12.96 -1.13
N PHE A 226 3.82 13.77 -1.23
CA PHE A 226 2.47 13.30 -0.98
C PHE A 226 2.01 12.32 -2.06
N THR A 227 1.28 11.31 -1.60
CA THR A 227 0.60 10.34 -2.42
C THR A 227 -0.81 10.14 -1.86
N LYS A 228 -1.53 9.23 -2.49
CA LYS A 228 -2.91 8.93 -2.13
C LYS A 228 -3.27 7.49 -2.54
N TRP A 229 -4.07 6.81 -1.73
CA TRP A 229 -4.52 5.44 -1.97
C TRP A 229 -5.89 5.16 -1.40
N GLY A 230 -6.54 4.13 -1.95
CA GLY A 230 -7.68 3.47 -1.32
C GLY A 230 -7.20 2.29 -0.48
N ILE A 231 -7.80 2.08 0.69
CA ILE A 231 -7.63 0.87 1.50
C ILE A 231 -8.99 0.23 1.76
N VAL A 232 -9.06 -1.10 1.62
CA VAL A 232 -10.21 -1.91 2.04
C VAL A 232 -9.70 -2.96 3.02
N ALA A 233 -10.26 -2.97 4.23
CA ALA A 233 -9.86 -3.89 5.29
C ALA A 233 -10.99 -4.05 6.32
N ASP A 234 -10.95 -5.16 7.04
CA ASP A 234 -11.84 -5.42 8.16
C ASP A 234 -11.44 -4.65 9.44
N ALA A 235 -12.32 -4.65 10.44
CA ALA A 235 -12.13 -3.88 11.66
C ALA A 235 -10.95 -4.35 12.51
N ARG A 236 -10.60 -5.64 12.49
CA ARG A 236 -9.42 -6.17 13.18
C ARG A 236 -8.16 -5.61 12.53
N THR A 237 -8.08 -5.72 11.20
CA THR A 237 -6.94 -5.22 10.43
C THR A 237 -6.77 -3.70 10.57
N ILE A 238 -7.85 -2.92 10.49
CA ILE A 238 -7.80 -1.46 10.72
C ILE A 238 -7.35 -1.12 12.14
N SER A 239 -7.82 -1.86 13.14
CA SER A 239 -7.37 -1.68 14.52
C SER A 239 -5.88 -1.92 14.68
N ASP A 240 -5.35 -2.99 14.09
CA ASP A 240 -3.92 -3.33 14.14
C ASP A 240 -3.08 -2.24 13.45
N ILE A 241 -3.53 -1.73 12.30
CA ILE A 241 -2.91 -0.61 11.58
C ILE A 241 -2.90 0.65 12.47
N CYS A 242 -4.04 1.04 13.04
CA CYS A 242 -4.15 2.18 13.92
C CYS A 242 -3.22 2.06 15.13
N THR A 243 -3.21 0.90 15.80
CA THR A 243 -2.34 0.67 16.95
C THR A 243 -0.86 0.77 16.59
N ARG A 244 -0.43 0.21 15.46
CA ARG A 244 0.96 0.33 14.98
C ARG A 244 1.34 1.78 14.67
N LEU A 245 0.46 2.53 14.00
CA LEU A 245 0.69 3.92 13.62
C LEU A 245 0.75 4.86 14.83
N LEU A 246 -0.21 4.73 15.74
CA LEU A 246 -0.27 5.52 16.98
C LEU A 246 0.93 5.23 17.90
N SER A 247 1.44 3.99 17.88
CA SER A 247 2.63 3.59 18.65
C SER A 247 3.96 3.96 17.96
N HIS A 248 3.92 4.53 16.76
CA HIS A 248 5.13 4.85 16.00
C HIS A 248 5.75 6.18 16.49
N PRO A 249 7.09 6.34 16.51
CA PRO A 249 7.74 7.58 16.99
C PRO A 249 7.65 8.77 16.04
N LEU A 250 7.16 8.58 14.81
CA LEU A 250 7.06 9.66 13.82
C LEU A 250 5.69 10.33 13.91
N ALA A 251 5.70 11.66 14.06
CA ALA A 251 4.48 12.47 14.18
C ALA A 251 3.49 12.23 13.03
N GLU A 252 3.98 12.12 11.79
CA GLU A 252 3.11 11.85 10.63
C GLU A 252 2.32 10.54 10.78
N PHE A 253 2.97 9.50 11.30
CA PHE A 253 2.35 8.19 11.47
C PHE A 253 1.25 8.26 12.53
N GLN A 254 1.51 8.96 13.63
CA GLN A 254 0.54 9.18 14.70
C GLN A 254 -0.67 10.00 14.20
N ILE A 255 -0.44 11.05 13.40
CA ILE A 255 -1.50 11.86 12.78
C ILE A 255 -2.34 10.98 11.86
N VAL A 256 -1.71 10.21 10.95
CA VAL A 256 -2.42 9.32 10.03
C VAL A 256 -3.21 8.25 10.78
N GLY A 257 -2.61 7.60 11.79
CA GLY A 257 -3.30 6.61 12.63
C GLY A 257 -4.51 7.19 13.35
N THR A 258 -4.38 8.42 13.87
CA THR A 258 -5.50 9.15 14.49
C THR A 258 -6.62 9.40 13.49
N ARG A 259 -6.29 9.91 12.29
CA ARG A 259 -7.28 10.20 11.25
C ARG A 259 -7.97 8.96 10.70
N ILE A 260 -7.25 7.87 10.48
CA ILE A 260 -7.83 6.57 10.09
C ILE A 260 -8.83 6.12 11.15
N ARG A 261 -8.44 6.15 12.43
CA ARG A 261 -9.30 5.74 13.54
C ARG A 261 -10.56 6.60 13.62
N GLU A 262 -10.40 7.92 13.67
CA GLU A 262 -11.51 8.88 13.78
C GLU A 262 -12.56 8.66 12.69
N GLU A 263 -12.12 8.47 11.46
CA GLU A 263 -13.02 8.34 10.32
C GLU A 263 -13.65 6.95 10.25
N ALA A 264 -12.88 5.88 10.48
CA ALA A 264 -13.40 4.53 10.48
C ALA A 264 -14.36 4.26 11.66
N GLN A 265 -14.14 4.88 12.83
CA GLN A 265 -15.05 4.81 13.98
C GLN A 265 -16.43 5.41 13.68
N LYS A 266 -16.56 6.34 12.73
CA LYS A 266 -17.88 6.85 12.30
C LYS A 266 -18.76 5.77 11.67
N GLN A 267 -18.15 4.71 11.10
CA GLN A 267 -18.87 3.55 10.57
C GLN A 267 -18.88 2.38 11.55
N LEU A 268 -17.79 2.16 12.29
CA LEU A 268 -17.60 1.03 13.19
C LEU A 268 -17.27 1.49 14.64
N PRO A 269 -18.20 2.16 15.34
CA PRO A 269 -17.90 2.84 16.61
C PRO A 269 -17.43 1.88 17.70
N THR A 270 -18.09 0.73 17.85
CA THR A 270 -17.73 -0.26 18.89
C THR A 270 -16.48 -1.05 18.55
N LEU A 271 -16.31 -1.47 17.29
CA LEU A 271 -15.24 -2.39 16.89
C LEU A 271 -13.86 -1.75 16.84
N LEU A 272 -13.81 -0.42 16.79
CA LEU A 272 -12.59 0.37 16.73
C LEU A 272 -12.35 1.21 17.98
N SER A 273 -13.19 1.13 19.02
CA SER A 273 -13.03 1.94 20.23
C SER A 273 -11.73 1.66 21.00
N HIS A 274 -11.16 0.47 20.83
CA HIS A 274 -9.92 0.02 21.50
C HIS A 274 -8.67 0.19 20.64
N ALA A 275 -8.82 0.70 19.41
CA ALA A 275 -7.68 0.97 18.54
C ALA A 275 -6.90 2.16 19.13
N GLY A 276 -5.92 1.88 19.98
CA GLY A 276 -5.14 2.87 20.70
C GLY A 276 -3.65 2.64 20.57
N GLU A 277 -2.88 3.56 21.14
CA GLU A 277 -1.45 3.38 21.38
C GLU A 277 -1.21 2.11 22.20
N ASN A 278 -0.10 1.44 21.91
CA ASN A 278 0.33 0.24 22.62
C ASN A 278 1.68 0.52 23.29
N GLN A 279 1.64 0.65 24.61
CA GLN A 279 2.81 0.93 25.44
C GLN A 279 3.89 -0.15 25.32
N TYR A 280 3.50 -1.41 25.18
CA TYR A 280 4.46 -2.51 24.98
C TYR A 280 5.24 -2.30 23.68
N LEU A 281 4.58 -1.97 22.55
CA LEU A 281 5.28 -1.70 21.30
C LEU A 281 6.25 -0.51 21.40
N GLN A 282 5.82 0.57 22.06
CA GLN A 282 6.65 1.76 22.27
C GLN A 282 7.87 1.42 23.14
N GLU A 283 7.68 0.69 24.23
CA GLU A 283 8.73 0.33 25.17
C GLU A 283 9.70 -0.69 24.58
N THR A 284 9.19 -1.73 23.91
CA THR A 284 10.03 -2.70 23.18
C THR A 284 10.90 -1.99 22.14
N ARG A 285 10.37 -1.00 21.39
CA ARG A 285 11.18 -0.23 20.44
C ARG A 285 12.31 0.53 21.15
N LYS A 286 12.03 1.16 22.30
CA LYS A 286 13.06 1.86 23.09
C LYS A 286 14.12 0.90 23.57
N GLN A 287 13.72 -0.24 24.14
CA GLN A 287 14.63 -1.27 24.64
C GLN A 287 15.51 -1.83 23.53
N LEU A 288 14.94 -2.19 22.38
CA LEU A 288 15.71 -2.65 21.22
C LEU A 288 16.69 -1.57 20.72
N SER A 289 16.29 -0.30 20.71
CA SER A 289 17.20 0.79 20.35
C SER A 289 18.34 0.98 21.36
N THR A 290 18.07 0.79 22.66
CA THR A 290 19.09 0.83 23.71
C THR A 290 20.07 -0.34 23.57
N LEU A 291 19.55 -1.57 23.43
CA LEU A 291 20.37 -2.77 23.22
C LEU A 291 21.24 -2.63 21.98
N ALA A 292 20.69 -2.13 20.87
CA ALA A 292 21.47 -1.89 19.67
C ALA A 292 22.66 -0.94 19.92
N LYS A 293 22.50 0.10 20.76
CA LYS A 293 23.59 1.01 21.13
C LYS A 293 24.59 0.34 22.06
N GLU A 294 24.11 -0.37 23.09
CA GLU A 294 24.95 -1.06 24.07
C GLU A 294 25.84 -2.13 23.42
N PHE A 295 25.32 -2.86 22.44
CA PHE A 295 26.08 -3.84 21.68
C PHE A 295 26.91 -3.24 20.52
N GLY A 296 26.90 -1.91 20.33
CA GLY A 296 27.64 -1.27 19.24
C GLY A 296 27.13 -1.65 17.84
N ILE A 297 25.83 -1.94 17.71
CA ILE A 297 25.14 -2.27 16.45
C ILE A 297 24.42 -1.02 15.89
N ALA A 298 24.04 -0.09 16.77
CA ALA A 298 23.33 1.13 16.37
C ALA A 298 24.21 2.05 15.53
N ASN A 299 23.69 2.48 14.38
CA ASN A 299 24.23 3.56 13.56
C ASN A 299 25.73 3.43 13.24
N HIS A 300 26.22 2.22 12.98
CA HIS A 300 27.36 2.09 12.10
C HIS A 300 26.79 1.97 10.69
N PRO A 301 26.73 3.06 9.89
CA PRO A 301 26.86 2.85 8.46
C PRO A 301 28.15 2.06 8.34
N ALA A 302 28.09 0.81 7.87
CA ALA A 302 29.29 0.20 7.34
C ALA A 302 29.90 1.28 6.44
N PRO A 303 31.18 1.67 6.64
CA PRO A 303 31.80 2.65 5.76
C PRO A 303 31.43 2.22 4.35
N LEU A 304 30.89 3.15 3.54
CA LEU A 304 30.64 2.94 2.11
C LEU A 304 31.74 1.98 1.67
N PRO A 305 31.44 0.77 1.15
CA PRO A 305 32.51 -0.03 0.59
C PRO A 305 33.22 0.93 -0.35
N GLN A 306 34.46 1.31 0.02
CA GLN A 306 35.28 2.16 -0.83
C GLN A 306 35.13 1.53 -2.19
N ALA A 307 34.79 2.31 -3.23
CA ALA A 307 34.45 1.84 -4.56
C ALA A 307 35.54 0.91 -5.15
N LYS A 308 35.57 -0.31 -4.63
CA LYS A 308 36.53 -1.39 -4.76
C LYS A 308 35.65 -2.59 -4.51
N GLU A 309 35.09 -3.04 -5.63
CA GLU A 309 34.14 -4.13 -5.80
C GLU A 309 32.71 -3.76 -5.42
N ALA A 310 31.84 -3.77 -6.44
CA ALA A 310 30.40 -3.67 -6.27
C ALA A 310 29.94 -4.90 -5.47
N SER A 311 29.91 -4.80 -4.14
CA SER A 311 29.23 -5.76 -3.30
C SER A 311 27.81 -5.96 -3.85
N PRO A 312 27.35 -7.21 -4.02
CA PRO A 312 26.08 -7.46 -4.68
C PRO A 312 24.95 -6.78 -3.88
N SER A 313 24.09 -6.02 -4.58
CA SER A 313 22.92 -5.37 -3.97
C SER A 313 21.89 -6.37 -3.43
N VAL A 314 22.04 -7.66 -3.72
CA VAL A 314 21.19 -8.76 -3.29
C VAL A 314 22.08 -9.89 -2.75
N ARG A 315 21.80 -10.37 -1.54
CA ARG A 315 22.48 -11.51 -0.92
C ARG A 315 21.46 -12.55 -0.48
N LEU A 316 21.66 -13.80 -0.87
CA LEU A 316 20.94 -14.94 -0.28
C LEU A 316 21.55 -15.22 1.10
N LEU A 317 20.76 -15.08 2.16
CA LEU A 317 21.17 -15.31 3.53
C LEU A 317 20.98 -16.78 3.93
N ASP A 318 19.81 -17.33 3.58
CA ASP A 318 19.46 -18.71 3.87
C ASP A 318 18.59 -19.30 2.76
N SER A 319 18.74 -20.60 2.55
CA SER A 319 17.94 -21.38 1.61
C SER A 319 17.80 -22.80 2.14
N PRO A 320 16.65 -23.48 1.94
CA PRO A 320 16.54 -24.90 2.18
C PRO A 320 17.64 -25.65 1.40
N ALA A 321 18.28 -26.63 2.03
CA ALA A 321 19.45 -27.31 1.45
C ALA A 321 19.14 -28.00 0.10
N ASN A 322 17.91 -28.49 -0.08
CA ASN A 322 17.42 -29.09 -1.33
C ASN A 322 15.95 -28.70 -1.53
N PRO A 323 15.66 -27.49 -2.06
CA PRO A 323 14.29 -27.01 -2.20
C PRO A 323 13.50 -27.87 -3.18
N ASP A 324 14.13 -28.36 -4.25
CA ASP A 324 13.50 -29.22 -5.26
C ASP A 324 12.90 -30.49 -4.64
N ASP A 325 13.59 -31.08 -3.65
CA ASP A 325 13.10 -32.29 -2.98
C ASP A 325 11.76 -32.02 -2.28
N ARG A 326 11.71 -30.90 -1.54
CA ARG A 326 10.53 -30.47 -0.80
C ARG A 326 9.41 -30.00 -1.72
N ILE A 327 9.74 -29.29 -2.80
CA ILE A 327 8.77 -28.85 -3.81
C ILE A 327 8.10 -30.07 -4.42
N LEU A 328 8.85 -31.07 -4.87
CA LEU A 328 8.29 -32.30 -5.46
C LEU A 328 7.44 -33.07 -4.44
N ALA A 329 7.92 -33.25 -3.21
CA ALA A 329 7.15 -33.90 -2.16
C ALA A 329 5.85 -33.14 -1.87
N SER A 330 5.89 -31.81 -1.82
CA SER A 330 4.72 -30.98 -1.57
C SER A 330 3.72 -30.95 -2.74
N LEU A 331 4.21 -30.97 -3.98
CA LEU A 331 3.36 -31.01 -5.18
C LEU A 331 2.57 -32.32 -5.27
N LEU A 332 3.14 -33.44 -4.80
CA LEU A 332 2.50 -34.75 -4.85
C LEU A 332 1.75 -35.11 -3.56
N PHE A 333 1.91 -34.34 -2.49
CA PHE A 333 1.31 -34.67 -1.19
C PHE A 333 -0.21 -34.82 -1.26
N THR A 334 -0.91 -33.86 -1.90
CA THR A 334 -2.38 -33.88 -2.04
C THR A 334 -2.88 -34.99 -2.96
N GLU A 335 -2.01 -35.48 -3.86
CA GLU A 335 -2.32 -36.54 -4.83
C GLU A 335 -1.87 -37.93 -4.35
N SER A 336 -1.41 -38.04 -3.11
CA SER A 336 -0.90 -39.28 -2.54
C SER A 336 -1.63 -39.63 -1.23
N SER A 337 -1.49 -40.88 -0.79
CA SER A 337 -1.85 -41.29 0.59
C SER A 337 -0.62 -41.48 1.47
N SER A 338 0.56 -41.08 0.98
CA SER A 338 1.81 -41.16 1.73
C SER A 338 1.94 -39.99 2.70
N ASN A 339 2.64 -40.22 3.80
CA ASN A 339 3.04 -39.10 4.65
C ASN A 339 4.14 -38.27 3.96
N PHE A 340 4.35 -37.05 4.43
CA PHE A 340 5.29 -36.12 3.80
C PHE A 340 6.74 -36.63 3.82
N ASP A 341 7.14 -37.36 4.86
CA ASP A 341 8.50 -37.88 5.00
C ASP A 341 8.81 -38.98 3.96
N GLU A 342 7.85 -39.84 3.65
CA GLU A 342 7.96 -40.85 2.59
C GLU A 342 8.15 -40.20 1.22
N LEU A 343 7.35 -39.18 0.90
CA LEU A 343 7.48 -38.45 -0.36
C LEU A 343 8.81 -37.70 -0.46
N LEU A 344 9.29 -37.16 0.66
CA LEU A 344 10.59 -36.49 0.71
C LEU A 344 11.73 -37.48 0.50
N GLN A 345 11.65 -38.68 1.08
CA GLN A 345 12.62 -39.75 0.85
C GLN A 345 12.60 -40.24 -0.59
N TRP A 346 11.42 -40.44 -1.18
CA TRP A 346 11.26 -40.76 -2.59
C TRP A 346 11.86 -39.68 -3.50
N SER A 347 11.55 -38.42 -3.22
CA SER A 347 12.08 -37.29 -3.99
C SER A 347 13.62 -37.28 -3.92
N ARG A 348 14.19 -37.47 -2.73
CA ARG A 348 15.65 -37.58 -2.52
C ARG A 348 16.30 -38.75 -3.26
N SER A 349 15.58 -39.85 -3.51
CA SER A 349 16.14 -40.99 -4.23
C SER A 349 16.18 -40.82 -5.75
N LEU A 350 15.59 -39.74 -6.29
CA LEU A 350 15.67 -39.40 -7.70
C LEU A 350 16.97 -38.67 -8.04
N GLU A 351 17.48 -38.88 -9.25
CA GLU A 351 18.57 -38.08 -9.80
C GLU A 351 18.12 -36.65 -10.12
N THR A 352 19.03 -35.68 -10.08
CA THR A 352 18.71 -34.27 -10.37
C THR A 352 18.04 -34.10 -11.74
N SER A 353 18.50 -34.85 -12.75
CA SER A 353 17.91 -34.80 -14.10
C SER A 353 16.45 -35.28 -14.14
N GLU A 354 16.10 -36.28 -13.31
CA GLU A 354 14.72 -36.77 -13.22
C GLU A 354 13.82 -35.75 -12.51
N LYS A 355 14.32 -35.13 -11.43
CA LYS A 355 13.62 -34.05 -10.73
C LYS A 355 13.33 -32.88 -11.68
N SER A 356 14.34 -32.41 -12.40
CA SER A 356 14.17 -31.34 -13.38
C SER A 356 13.14 -31.70 -14.44
N ARG A 357 13.19 -32.92 -15.01
CA ARG A 357 12.21 -33.38 -16.00
C ARG A 357 10.77 -33.39 -15.44
N ILE A 358 10.58 -33.84 -14.21
CA ILE A 358 9.25 -33.83 -13.56
C ILE A 358 8.76 -32.40 -13.36
N LEU A 359 9.58 -31.52 -12.78
CA LEU A 359 9.23 -30.11 -12.54
C LEU A 359 8.93 -29.37 -13.85
N GLU A 360 9.75 -29.56 -14.88
CA GLU A 360 9.53 -29.00 -16.21
C GLU A 360 8.20 -29.49 -16.80
N SER A 361 7.90 -30.79 -16.69
CA SER A 361 6.64 -31.35 -17.16
C SER A 361 5.43 -30.74 -16.43
N LEU A 362 5.53 -30.51 -15.12
CA LEU A 362 4.46 -29.91 -14.32
C LEU A 362 4.21 -28.45 -14.70
N LEU A 363 5.27 -27.73 -15.08
CA LEU A 363 5.20 -26.32 -15.44
C LEU A 363 4.98 -26.08 -16.95
N ALA A 364 5.12 -27.11 -17.80
CA ALA A 364 5.04 -26.98 -19.25
C ALA A 364 3.71 -26.40 -19.76
N ALA A 365 2.59 -26.71 -19.09
CA ALA A 365 1.26 -26.21 -19.46
C ALA A 365 0.95 -24.81 -18.89
N ARG A 366 1.82 -24.25 -18.05
CA ARG A 366 1.57 -23.00 -17.32
C ARG A 366 1.64 -21.80 -18.28
N GLY A 367 0.51 -21.16 -18.53
CA GLY A 367 0.41 -19.95 -19.34
C GLY A 367 1.00 -18.71 -18.67
N GLN A 368 1.04 -17.60 -19.40
CA GLN A 368 1.60 -16.33 -18.91
C GLN A 368 0.88 -15.78 -17.67
N ARG A 369 -0.41 -16.09 -17.51
CA ARG A 369 -1.27 -15.56 -16.44
C ARG A 369 -1.60 -16.58 -15.35
N ASP A 370 -1.15 -17.82 -15.50
CA ASP A 370 -1.41 -18.85 -14.50
C ASP A 370 -0.48 -18.67 -13.30
N ALA A 371 -1.05 -18.84 -12.11
CA ALA A 371 -0.30 -18.86 -10.86
C ALA A 371 0.62 -20.10 -10.81
N MET A 372 1.63 -20.05 -9.94
CA MET A 372 2.39 -21.26 -9.62
C MET A 372 1.46 -22.26 -8.90
N PRO A 373 1.65 -23.58 -9.10
CA PRO A 373 0.95 -24.58 -8.31
C PRO A 373 1.18 -24.36 -6.81
N GLU A 374 0.16 -24.58 -5.99
CA GLU A 374 0.21 -24.29 -4.54
C GLU A 374 1.36 -25.03 -3.82
N GLY A 375 1.62 -26.29 -4.21
CA GLY A 375 2.71 -27.09 -3.62
C GLY A 375 4.12 -26.49 -3.79
N VAL A 376 4.31 -25.51 -4.67
CA VAL A 376 5.59 -24.77 -4.77
C VAL A 376 5.86 -23.97 -3.49
N GLU A 377 4.83 -23.52 -2.78
CA GLU A 377 5.00 -22.83 -1.49
C GLU A 377 5.56 -23.76 -0.38
N GLY A 378 5.49 -25.09 -0.56
CA GLY A 378 6.08 -26.09 0.34
C GLY A 378 7.61 -26.23 0.25
N GLY A 379 8.25 -25.58 -0.73
CA GLY A 379 9.70 -25.60 -0.93
C GLY A 379 10.51 -25.03 0.23
N GLY A 380 9.90 -24.18 1.06
CA GLY A 380 10.53 -23.51 2.18
C GLY A 380 10.77 -22.03 1.93
N ILE A 381 11.38 -21.35 2.91
CA ILE A 381 11.62 -19.91 2.88
C ILE A 381 13.01 -19.64 2.32
N LEU A 382 13.09 -18.71 1.37
CA LEU A 382 14.36 -18.14 0.92
C LEU A 382 14.52 -16.76 1.58
N ASP A 383 15.63 -16.58 2.28
CA ASP A 383 15.93 -15.33 2.98
C ASP A 383 16.92 -14.49 2.18
N PHE A 384 16.56 -13.23 1.92
CA PHE A 384 17.39 -12.31 1.17
C PHE A 384 17.66 -11.03 1.97
N GLU A 385 18.90 -10.56 1.91
CA GLU A 385 19.27 -9.19 2.25
C GLU A 385 19.40 -8.40 0.96
N ILE A 386 18.73 -7.25 0.88
CA ILE A 386 18.71 -6.43 -0.34
C ILE A 386 18.95 -4.97 0.01
N LEU A 387 20.01 -4.39 -0.55
CA LEU A 387 20.30 -2.96 -0.49
C LEU A 387 19.72 -2.27 -1.72
N LEU A 388 18.78 -1.34 -1.51
CA LEU A 388 18.03 -0.67 -2.56
C LEU A 388 17.82 0.80 -2.24
N ASP A 389 17.72 1.61 -3.29
CA ASP A 389 17.19 2.97 -3.18
C ASP A 389 15.65 2.97 -2.97
N PHE A 390 15.12 4.11 -2.56
CA PHE A 390 13.68 4.26 -2.29
C PHE A 390 12.80 4.14 -3.56
N GLY A 391 13.34 4.46 -4.75
CA GLY A 391 12.75 4.20 -6.06
C GLY A 391 12.47 2.71 -6.27
N ALA A 392 13.51 1.89 -6.23
CA ALA A 392 13.41 0.44 -6.38
C ALA A 392 12.54 -0.21 -5.29
N PHE A 393 12.68 0.25 -4.04
CA PHE A 393 11.89 -0.31 -2.92
C PHE A 393 10.37 -0.19 -3.11
N ARG A 394 9.89 0.82 -3.86
CA ARG A 394 8.45 0.96 -4.18
C ARG A 394 7.87 -0.25 -4.90
N ASP A 395 8.68 -0.98 -5.65
CA ASP A 395 8.22 -2.15 -6.40
C ASP A 395 8.21 -3.41 -5.53
N ILE A 396 9.26 -3.61 -4.74
CA ILE A 396 9.32 -4.73 -3.80
C ILE A 396 8.24 -4.58 -2.74
N ALA A 397 8.01 -3.38 -2.21
CA ALA A 397 6.97 -3.12 -1.22
C ALA A 397 5.54 -3.35 -1.74
N ARG A 398 5.34 -3.50 -3.06
CA ARG A 398 4.04 -3.90 -3.65
C ARG A 398 3.86 -5.41 -3.68
N HIS A 399 4.95 -6.18 -3.66
CA HIS A 399 4.89 -7.61 -3.42
C HIS A 399 4.59 -7.85 -1.94
N ARG A 400 3.34 -8.23 -1.65
CA ARG A 400 2.85 -8.47 -0.28
C ARG A 400 2.98 -9.93 0.15
N LYS A 401 3.60 -10.77 -0.68
CA LYS A 401 3.94 -12.15 -0.33
C LYS A 401 5.27 -12.16 0.44
N GLY A 402 5.36 -12.97 1.47
CA GLY A 402 6.53 -13.09 2.34
C GLY A 402 6.50 -12.17 3.56
N PHE A 403 7.63 -12.15 4.26
CA PHE A 403 7.91 -11.29 5.40
C PHE A 403 9.00 -10.30 5.00
N ILE A 404 8.82 -9.02 5.31
CA ILE A 404 9.77 -7.97 4.99
C ILE A 404 10.14 -7.25 6.29
N GLN A 405 11.43 -7.24 6.61
CA GLN A 405 12.02 -6.33 7.58
C GLN A 405 12.77 -5.24 6.81
N GLN A 406 12.57 -3.99 7.22
CA GLN A 406 13.22 -2.85 6.60
C GLN A 406 13.94 -2.04 7.68
N GLU A 407 15.14 -1.57 7.36
CA GLU A 407 15.82 -0.56 8.16
C GLU A 407 15.15 0.80 8.01
N GLU A 408 15.52 1.75 8.87
CA GLU A 408 15.13 3.13 8.65
C GLU A 408 15.77 3.65 7.36
N LEU A 409 14.99 4.38 6.54
CA LEU A 409 15.50 5.01 5.33
C LEU A 409 16.58 6.05 5.70
N THR A 410 17.79 5.88 5.17
CA THR A 410 18.93 6.78 5.38
C THR A 410 19.61 7.15 4.07
N THR A 411 20.53 8.12 4.12
CA THR A 411 21.43 8.49 3.02
C THR A 411 22.80 7.81 3.15
N ALA A 412 22.93 6.79 4.00
CA ALA A 412 24.22 6.16 4.30
C ALA A 412 24.84 5.42 3.11
N HIS A 413 24.00 4.97 2.16
CA HIS A 413 24.38 4.13 1.04
C HIS A 413 24.18 4.80 -0.33
N GLY A 414 24.00 6.12 -0.36
CA GLY A 414 23.65 6.90 -1.56
C GLY A 414 22.39 7.72 -1.33
#